data_AF-A0A846XL26-F1
#
_entry.id   AF-A0A846XL26-F1
#
_cell.length_a   1.000
_cell.length_b   1.000
_cell.length_c   1.000
_cell.angle_alpha   90.00
_cell.angle_beta   90.00
_cell.angle_gamma   90.00
#
_symmetry.space_group_name_H-M   'P 1'
#
loop_
_entity.id
_entity.type
_entity.pdbx_description
1 polymer ?
#
loop_
_entity_poly.entity_id
_entity_poly.type
_entity_poly.pdbx_seq_one_letter_code
_entity_poly.pdbx_strand_id
1 'polypeptide(L)'
;MLDETQLGAVVTALAKPEPRPTPARLLAEIAAYAGAGLLLSGLVLVLAESWDDMAKLGRFVLFVLVAVGLTVAGVATAGGWSALFRPAWSRSAPAGHTARTRLAAVFFALAAVSIAAAAAAILDDGNDTTDLTWVYAAVAGLVAAIAGYAALPSLLGLLLCAGFSAAAVSGLLDEVLGVGDLTGPGLLVLGFGWLGATRFGAVLERWAGYAAGVVLAVAGAQAVDPVDRMWPAYVLTAVVAVVCFAIYASDRSWVLSLGGAAALTLAAVEAVVDWTGESAGASGAILVVGAVVLGIGSYLLTRSAKKSVER
;
A
#
# COMPACT_ATOMS: atom_id res chain seq x y z
N MET A 1 15.83 33.64 -6.64
CA MET A 1 15.57 34.65 -5.59
C MET A 1 14.15 35.13 -5.78
N LEU A 2 13.29 34.99 -4.76
CA LEU A 2 11.96 35.61 -4.77
C LEU A 2 12.16 37.11 -4.53
N ASP A 3 11.48 37.94 -5.31
CA ASP A 3 11.46 39.39 -5.10
C ASP A 3 10.82 39.73 -3.75
N GLU A 4 11.20 40.85 -3.10
CA GLU A 4 10.65 41.28 -1.81
C GLU A 4 9.13 41.39 -1.83
N THR A 5 8.57 41.75 -2.99
CA THR A 5 7.13 41.78 -3.24
C THR A 5 6.48 40.39 -3.19
N GLN A 6 7.15 39.36 -3.71
CA GLN A 6 6.67 37.97 -3.67
C GLN A 6 6.78 37.37 -2.27
N LEU A 7 7.84 37.71 -1.53
CA LEU A 7 8.00 37.30 -0.14
C LEU A 7 6.89 37.92 0.73
N GLY A 8 6.62 39.22 0.54
CA GLY A 8 5.51 39.92 1.19
C GLY A 8 4.15 39.31 0.84
N ALA A 9 3.93 38.94 -0.42
CA ALA A 9 2.69 38.29 -0.84
C ALA A 9 2.50 36.89 -0.20
N VAL A 10 3.57 36.10 -0.08
CA VAL A 10 3.53 34.77 0.57
C VAL A 10 3.30 34.89 2.07
N VAL A 11 4.00 35.81 2.76
CA VAL A 11 3.79 36.07 4.19
C VAL A 11 2.36 36.56 4.45
N THR A 12 1.83 37.42 3.58
CA THR A 12 0.45 37.92 3.67
C THR A 12 -0.58 36.83 3.37
N ALA A 13 -0.29 35.92 2.42
CA ALA A 13 -1.15 34.79 2.12
C ALA A 13 -1.16 33.73 3.25
N LEU A 14 -0.01 33.49 3.88
CA LEU A 14 0.13 32.59 5.05
C LEU A 14 -0.44 33.20 6.33
N ALA A 15 -0.44 34.54 6.45
CA ALA A 15 -1.03 35.26 7.56
C ALA A 15 -2.56 35.34 7.49
N LYS A 16 -3.19 34.98 6.36
CA LYS A 16 -4.66 34.87 6.29
C LYS A 16 -5.08 33.68 7.16
N PRO A 17 -5.82 33.91 8.26
CA PRO A 17 -6.37 32.82 9.03
C PRO A 17 -7.28 32.02 8.11
N GLU A 18 -7.08 30.69 8.04
CA GLU A 18 -8.09 29.85 7.39
C GLU A 18 -9.44 30.14 8.06
N PRO A 19 -10.50 30.42 7.29
CA PRO A 19 -11.79 30.73 7.86
C PRO A 19 -12.23 29.56 8.73
N ARG A 20 -12.42 29.82 10.02
CA ARG A 20 -12.87 28.81 10.97
C ARG A 20 -14.18 28.20 10.45
N PRO A 21 -14.30 26.87 10.39
CA PRO A 21 -15.52 26.23 9.93
C PRO A 21 -16.69 26.70 10.80
N THR A 22 -17.83 27.01 10.18
CA THR A 22 -19.03 27.40 10.90
C THR A 22 -19.50 26.24 11.80
N PRO A 23 -20.13 26.52 12.95
CA PRO A 23 -20.60 25.46 13.86
C PRO A 23 -21.58 24.51 13.17
N ALA A 24 -22.41 25.01 12.24
CA ALA A 24 -23.29 24.19 11.41
C ALA A 24 -22.52 23.21 10.51
N ARG A 25 -21.37 23.63 9.96
CA ARG A 25 -20.50 22.77 9.15
C ARG A 25 -19.81 21.70 10.00
N LEU A 26 -19.35 22.05 11.20
CA LEU A 26 -18.79 21.09 12.15
C LEU A 26 -19.84 20.06 12.59
N LEU A 27 -21.05 20.50 12.93
CA LEU A 27 -22.14 19.59 13.29
C LEU A 27 -22.54 18.69 12.13
N ALA A 28 -22.60 19.21 10.90
CA ALA A 28 -22.85 18.40 9.71
C ALA A 28 -21.73 17.37 9.47
N GLU A 29 -20.47 17.74 9.72
CA GLU A 29 -19.33 16.85 9.58
C GLU A 29 -19.32 15.75 10.66
N ILE A 30 -19.60 16.10 11.92
CA ILE A 30 -19.77 15.13 13.02
C ILE A 30 -20.95 14.20 12.74
N ALA A 31 -22.10 14.74 12.32
CA ALA A 31 -23.28 13.94 11.99
C ALA A 31 -23.02 13.00 10.81
N ALA A 32 -22.23 13.42 9.81
CA ALA A 32 -21.83 12.57 8.70
C ALA A 32 -20.91 11.42 9.17
N TYR A 33 -19.91 11.69 10.01
CA TYR A 33 -19.03 10.65 10.55
C TYR A 33 -19.76 9.71 11.51
N ALA A 34 -20.59 10.25 12.41
CA ALA A 34 -21.39 9.45 13.33
C ALA A 34 -22.43 8.60 12.58
N GLY A 35 -23.11 9.18 11.59
CA GLY A 35 -24.06 8.48 10.72
C GLY A 35 -23.39 7.36 9.91
N ALA A 36 -22.19 7.60 9.38
CA ALA A 36 -21.40 6.56 8.69
C ALA A 36 -21.01 5.43 9.66
N GLY A 37 -20.57 5.75 10.87
CA GLY A 37 -20.25 4.76 11.91
C GLY A 37 -21.47 3.94 12.32
N LEU A 38 -22.63 4.57 12.55
CA LEU A 38 -23.87 3.89 12.92
C LEU A 38 -24.40 3.00 11.79
N LEU A 39 -24.35 3.47 10.55
CA LEU A 39 -24.71 2.65 9.38
C LEU A 39 -23.79 1.44 9.25
N LEU A 40 -22.48 1.62 9.45
CA LEU A 40 -21.51 0.53 9.40
C LEU A 40 -21.76 -0.49 10.51
N SER A 41 -22.00 -0.03 11.75
CA SER A 41 -22.34 -0.91 12.88
C SER A 41 -23.65 -1.66 12.64
N GLY A 42 -24.68 -0.99 12.11
CA GLY A 42 -25.94 -1.63 11.75
C GLY A 42 -25.76 -2.68 10.66
N LEU A 43 -24.96 -2.39 9.62
CA LEU A 43 -24.63 -3.35 8.59
C LEU A 43 -23.88 -4.56 9.16
N VAL A 44 -22.89 -4.35 10.03
CA VAL A 44 -22.14 -5.44 10.69
C VAL A 44 -23.05 -6.28 11.58
N LEU A 45 -23.94 -5.66 12.35
CA LEU A 45 -24.90 -6.38 13.20
C LEU A 45 -25.87 -7.23 12.37
N VAL A 46 -26.44 -6.65 11.31
CA VAL A 46 -27.30 -7.40 10.38
C VAL A 46 -26.53 -8.53 9.73
N LEU A 47 -25.32 -8.28 9.23
CA LEU A 47 -24.49 -9.31 8.64
C LEU A 47 -24.19 -10.41 9.66
N ALA A 48 -23.86 -10.08 10.91
CA ALA A 48 -23.54 -11.06 11.94
C ALA A 48 -24.74 -11.91 12.37
N GLU A 49 -25.93 -11.31 12.53
CA GLU A 49 -27.14 -12.05 12.93
C GLU A 49 -27.74 -12.86 11.78
N SER A 50 -27.69 -12.34 10.56
CA SER A 50 -28.33 -12.97 9.40
C SER A 50 -27.37 -13.75 8.53
N TRP A 51 -26.07 -13.81 8.85
CA TRP A 51 -25.07 -14.42 7.96
C TRP A 51 -25.51 -15.81 7.55
N ASP A 52 -25.73 -16.69 8.52
CA ASP A 52 -26.02 -18.12 8.30
C ASP A 52 -27.40 -18.36 7.68
N ASP A 53 -28.37 -17.47 7.92
CA ASP A 53 -29.74 -17.58 7.37
C ASP A 53 -29.90 -16.91 5.99
N MET A 54 -28.95 -16.05 5.60
CA MET A 54 -29.06 -15.28 4.37
C MET A 54 -28.60 -16.10 3.17
N ALA A 55 -29.53 -16.38 2.26
CA ALA A 55 -29.25 -17.04 1.00
C ALA A 55 -28.10 -16.35 0.24
N LYS A 56 -27.27 -17.13 -0.47
CA LYS A 56 -26.13 -16.65 -1.29
C LYS A 56 -26.49 -15.43 -2.15
N LEU A 57 -27.67 -15.47 -2.78
CA LEU A 57 -28.21 -14.40 -3.61
C LEU A 57 -28.49 -13.10 -2.81
N GLY A 58 -28.94 -13.20 -1.56
CA GLY A 58 -29.14 -12.05 -0.68
C GLY A 58 -27.83 -11.34 -0.33
N ARG A 59 -26.80 -12.11 0.03
CA ARG A 59 -25.45 -11.57 0.30
C ARG A 59 -24.86 -10.88 -0.94
N PHE A 60 -24.95 -11.52 -2.11
CA PHE A 60 -24.52 -10.92 -3.37
C PHE A 60 -25.23 -9.60 -3.68
N VAL A 61 -26.57 -9.60 -3.66
CA VAL A 61 -27.38 -8.40 -3.97
C VAL A 61 -27.07 -7.26 -3.00
N LEU A 62 -26.91 -7.54 -1.71
CA LEU A 62 -26.53 -6.55 -0.71
C LEU A 62 -25.20 -5.87 -1.06
N PHE A 63 -24.14 -6.65 -1.29
CA PHE A 63 -22.82 -6.09 -1.59
C PHE A 63 -22.78 -5.36 -2.93
N VAL A 64 -23.51 -5.81 -3.93
CA VAL A 64 -23.66 -5.10 -5.21
C VAL A 64 -24.35 -3.74 -5.00
N LEU A 65 -25.45 -3.70 -4.24
CA LEU A 65 -26.15 -2.44 -3.96
C LEU A 65 -25.26 -1.46 -3.18
N VAL A 66 -24.52 -1.95 -2.18
CA VAL A 66 -23.55 -1.14 -1.43
C VAL A 66 -22.44 -0.63 -2.35
N ALA A 67 -21.85 -1.48 -3.20
CA ALA A 67 -20.83 -1.09 -4.15
C ALA A 67 -21.32 -0.03 -5.14
N VAL A 68 -22.53 -0.20 -5.69
CA VAL A 68 -23.15 0.78 -6.61
C VAL A 68 -23.40 2.11 -5.89
N GLY A 69 -23.99 2.07 -4.69
CA GLY A 69 -24.25 3.27 -3.88
C GLY A 69 -22.98 4.05 -3.54
N LEU A 70 -21.93 3.34 -3.11
CA LEU A 70 -20.62 3.93 -2.82
C LEU A 70 -19.95 4.49 -4.08
N THR A 71 -20.03 3.80 -5.22
CA THR A 71 -19.49 4.27 -6.49
C THR A 71 -20.19 5.56 -6.93
N VAL A 72 -21.53 5.61 -6.87
CA VAL A 72 -22.32 6.80 -7.19
C VAL A 72 -21.99 7.96 -6.24
N ALA A 73 -21.86 7.69 -4.94
CA ALA A 73 -21.45 8.69 -3.95
C ALA A 73 -20.03 9.21 -4.21
N GLY A 74 -19.09 8.32 -4.57
CA GLY A 74 -17.72 8.67 -4.97
C GLY A 74 -17.68 9.57 -6.20
N VAL A 75 -18.43 9.21 -7.24
CA VAL A 75 -18.58 10.01 -8.47
C VAL A 75 -19.18 11.39 -8.17
N ALA A 76 -20.26 11.44 -7.38
CA ALA A 76 -20.94 12.70 -7.04
C ALA A 76 -20.03 13.62 -6.22
N THR A 77 -19.31 13.07 -5.23
CA THR A 77 -18.37 13.84 -4.39
C THR A 77 -17.11 14.29 -5.12
N ALA A 78 -16.67 13.55 -6.14
CA ALA A 78 -15.57 13.93 -7.03
C ALA A 78 -15.92 15.05 -8.02
N GLY A 79 -17.20 15.44 -8.14
CA GLY A 79 -17.67 16.47 -9.08
C GLY A 79 -18.20 15.91 -10.40
N GLY A 80 -18.56 14.63 -10.44
CA GLY A 80 -19.19 13.96 -11.58
C GLY A 80 -18.22 13.15 -12.45
N TRP A 81 -18.78 12.39 -13.40
CA TRP A 81 -18.05 11.46 -14.27
C TRP A 81 -16.97 12.13 -15.11
N SER A 82 -17.19 13.37 -15.56
CA SER A 82 -16.23 14.15 -16.35
C SER A 82 -15.02 14.64 -15.54
N ALA A 83 -15.10 14.62 -14.21
CA ALA A 83 -14.01 15.02 -13.33
C ALA A 83 -13.06 13.87 -12.98
N LEU A 84 -13.53 12.61 -13.03
CA LEU A 84 -12.79 11.40 -12.65
C LEU A 84 -11.65 11.04 -13.62
N PHE A 85 -11.82 11.31 -14.90
CA PHE A 85 -10.82 10.97 -15.93
C PHE A 85 -10.10 12.18 -16.51
N ARG A 86 -10.27 13.36 -15.89
CA ARG A 86 -9.35 14.47 -16.17
C ARG A 86 -7.95 14.02 -15.79
N PRO A 87 -6.88 14.47 -16.50
CA PRO A 87 -5.52 14.01 -16.24
C PRO A 87 -5.06 14.49 -14.86
N ALA A 88 -5.45 13.75 -13.81
CA ALA A 88 -5.01 13.90 -12.43
C ALA A 88 -3.49 13.78 -12.35
N TRP A 89 -2.94 13.00 -13.29
CA TRP A 89 -1.54 12.85 -13.65
C TRP A 89 -0.81 14.12 -14.07
N SER A 90 -1.51 15.16 -14.53
CA SER A 90 -0.89 16.44 -14.95
C SER A 90 -0.78 17.48 -13.84
N ARG A 91 -1.43 17.25 -12.69
CA ARG A 91 -1.41 18.18 -11.56
C ARG A 91 -0.40 17.74 -10.50
N SER A 92 0.85 18.14 -10.71
CA SER A 92 1.71 18.56 -9.59
C SER A 92 1.12 19.84 -8.97
N ALA A 93 -0.01 19.74 -8.27
CA ALA A 93 -0.62 20.88 -7.61
C ALA A 93 -0.45 20.75 -6.09
N PRO A 94 0.33 21.62 -5.43
CA PRO A 94 0.47 21.69 -3.98
C PRO A 94 -0.76 22.33 -3.30
N ALA A 95 -1.96 21.93 -3.70
CA ALA A 95 -3.21 22.34 -3.08
C ALA A 95 -3.81 21.12 -2.39
N GLY A 96 -3.79 21.12 -1.06
CA GLY A 96 -4.19 20.00 -0.23
C GLY A 96 -5.48 19.32 -0.71
N HIS A 97 -5.46 17.99 -0.73
CA HIS A 97 -6.63 17.15 -0.97
C HIS A 97 -7.82 17.73 -0.20
N THR A 98 -8.78 18.33 -0.92
CA THR A 98 -10.01 18.81 -0.31
C THR A 98 -10.70 17.66 0.42
N ALA A 99 -11.42 17.96 1.51
CA ALA A 99 -12.17 16.93 2.26
C ALA A 99 -13.05 16.07 1.33
N ARG A 100 -13.60 16.66 0.27
CA ARG A 100 -14.41 15.96 -0.75
C ARG A 100 -13.62 14.90 -1.52
N THR A 101 -12.41 15.22 -1.98
CA THR A 101 -11.58 14.26 -2.72
C THR A 101 -11.10 13.12 -1.83
N ARG A 102 -10.84 13.37 -0.53
CA ARG A 102 -10.51 12.29 0.41
C ARG A 102 -11.70 11.37 0.64
N LEU A 103 -12.88 11.95 0.84
CA LEU A 103 -14.12 11.19 1.01
C LEU A 103 -14.46 10.36 -0.23
N ALA A 104 -14.30 10.93 -1.43
CA ALA A 104 -14.49 10.20 -2.68
C ALA A 104 -13.54 8.99 -2.79
N ALA A 105 -12.26 9.16 -2.42
CA ALA A 105 -11.29 8.06 -2.39
C ALA A 105 -11.69 6.95 -1.43
N VAL A 106 -12.22 7.29 -0.24
CA VAL A 106 -12.75 6.32 0.73
C VAL A 106 -13.95 5.58 0.14
N PHE A 107 -14.87 6.26 -0.54
CA PHE A 107 -16.00 5.59 -1.18
C PHE A 107 -15.58 4.62 -2.27
N PHE A 108 -14.61 4.97 -3.13
CA PHE A 108 -14.06 4.04 -4.12
C PHE A 108 -13.34 2.85 -3.47
N ALA A 109 -12.61 3.09 -2.37
CA ALA A 109 -11.96 2.03 -1.62
C ALA A 109 -12.96 1.03 -1.03
N LEU A 110 -14.02 1.52 -0.38
CA LEU A 110 -15.09 0.68 0.17
C LEU A 110 -15.89 -0.02 -0.93
N ALA A 111 -16.08 0.62 -2.09
CA ALA A 111 -16.72 0.01 -3.25
C ALA A 111 -15.90 -1.17 -3.78
N ALA A 112 -14.57 -1.05 -3.87
CA ALA A 112 -13.69 -2.15 -4.28
C ALA A 112 -13.76 -3.35 -3.34
N VAL A 113 -13.76 -3.11 -2.02
CA VAL A 113 -13.95 -4.17 -1.01
C VAL A 113 -15.34 -4.80 -1.12
N SER A 114 -16.37 -4.00 -1.37
CA SER A 114 -17.74 -4.50 -1.56
C SER A 114 -17.88 -5.34 -2.83
N ILE A 115 -17.17 -4.99 -3.91
CA ILE A 115 -17.11 -5.80 -5.15
C ILE A 115 -16.40 -7.13 -4.89
N ALA A 116 -15.29 -7.13 -4.15
CA ALA A 116 -14.62 -8.36 -3.73
C ALA A 116 -15.56 -9.26 -2.90
N ALA A 117 -16.27 -8.68 -1.93
CA ALA A 117 -17.23 -9.40 -1.09
C ALA A 117 -18.44 -9.93 -1.90
N ALA A 118 -18.93 -9.18 -2.89
CA ALA A 118 -19.96 -9.67 -3.80
C ALA A 118 -19.48 -10.87 -4.62
N ALA A 119 -18.26 -10.81 -5.17
CA ALA A 119 -17.66 -11.92 -5.89
C ALA A 119 -17.48 -13.16 -5.01
N ALA A 120 -17.06 -12.99 -3.76
CA ALA A 120 -17.01 -14.09 -2.79
C ALA A 120 -18.40 -14.68 -2.54
N ALA A 121 -19.42 -13.85 -2.32
CA ALA A 121 -20.77 -14.30 -1.97
C ALA A 121 -21.48 -15.08 -3.08
N ILE A 122 -21.19 -14.79 -4.35
CA ILE A 122 -21.85 -15.47 -5.50
C ILE A 122 -21.14 -16.77 -5.90
N LEU A 123 -19.84 -16.87 -5.62
CA LEU A 123 -19.00 -18.03 -5.97
C LEU A 123 -18.81 -19.01 -4.82
N ASP A 124 -19.26 -18.66 -3.62
CA ASP A 124 -19.32 -19.59 -2.48
C ASP A 124 -20.27 -20.73 -2.85
N ASP A 125 -19.72 -21.86 -3.29
CA ASP A 125 -20.47 -23.04 -3.70
C ASP A 125 -20.77 -23.98 -2.52
N GLY A 126 -20.19 -23.74 -1.33
CA GLY A 126 -20.37 -24.58 -0.13
C GLY A 126 -19.80 -26.00 -0.26
N ASN A 127 -19.01 -26.26 -1.31
CA ASN A 127 -18.34 -27.52 -1.57
C ASN A 127 -16.84 -27.33 -1.32
N ASP A 128 -16.29 -28.00 -0.30
CA ASP A 128 -14.91 -27.85 0.20
C ASP A 128 -13.79 -28.30 -0.78
N THR A 129 -14.10 -28.72 -2.01
CA THR A 129 -13.12 -29.43 -2.85
C THR A 129 -12.17 -28.53 -3.63
N THR A 130 -12.46 -27.24 -3.82
CA THR A 130 -11.52 -26.27 -4.41
C THR A 130 -11.95 -24.85 -4.03
N ASP A 131 -11.22 -24.19 -3.14
CA ASP A 131 -11.62 -22.89 -2.56
C ASP A 131 -11.22 -21.71 -3.49
N LEU A 132 -11.63 -21.76 -4.76
CA LEU A 132 -11.35 -20.69 -5.73
C LEU A 132 -12.07 -19.37 -5.41
N THR A 133 -13.05 -19.42 -4.51
CA THR A 133 -13.91 -18.30 -4.10
C THR A 133 -13.10 -17.07 -3.72
N TRP A 134 -12.08 -17.25 -2.87
CA TRP A 134 -11.26 -16.15 -2.40
C TRP A 134 -10.34 -15.57 -3.49
N VAL A 135 -9.92 -16.40 -4.46
CA VAL A 135 -9.09 -15.99 -5.61
C VAL A 135 -9.89 -15.06 -6.53
N TYR A 136 -11.12 -15.46 -6.89
CA TYR A 136 -11.99 -14.63 -7.71
C TYR A 136 -12.39 -13.33 -7.00
N ALA A 137 -12.63 -13.39 -5.68
CA ALA A 137 -12.86 -12.20 -4.86
C ALA A 137 -11.66 -11.25 -4.88
N ALA A 138 -10.44 -11.77 -4.76
CA ALA A 138 -9.22 -10.98 -4.82
C ALA A 138 -9.02 -10.34 -6.20
N VAL A 139 -9.28 -11.07 -7.30
CA VAL A 139 -9.19 -10.54 -8.67
C VAL A 139 -10.25 -9.46 -8.92
N ALA A 140 -11.50 -9.69 -8.51
CA ALA A 140 -12.56 -8.68 -8.64
C ALA A 140 -12.26 -7.42 -7.84
N GLY A 141 -11.77 -7.58 -6.61
CA GLY A 141 -11.29 -6.50 -5.76
C GLY A 141 -10.12 -5.73 -6.39
N LEU A 142 -9.16 -6.43 -7.00
CA LEU A 142 -8.02 -5.83 -7.69
C LEU A 142 -8.47 -4.98 -8.88
N VAL A 143 -9.35 -5.51 -9.74
CA VAL A 143 -9.88 -4.77 -10.90
C VAL A 143 -10.61 -3.51 -10.43
N ALA A 144 -11.45 -3.62 -9.40
CA ALA A 144 -12.15 -2.47 -8.83
C ALA A 144 -11.19 -1.46 -8.19
N ALA A 145 -10.16 -1.91 -7.48
CA ALA A 145 -9.15 -1.06 -6.86
C ALA A 145 -8.33 -0.30 -7.91
N ILE A 146 -7.92 -0.98 -9.00
CA ILE A 146 -7.22 -0.35 -10.13
C ILE A 146 -8.10 0.70 -10.79
N ALA A 147 -9.38 0.39 -11.04
CA ALA A 147 -10.33 1.34 -11.61
C ALA A 147 -10.54 2.56 -10.70
N GLY A 148 -10.71 2.34 -9.40
CA GLY A 148 -10.85 3.39 -8.40
C GLY A 148 -9.59 4.25 -8.27
N TYR A 149 -8.40 3.64 -8.28
CA TYR A 149 -7.12 4.36 -8.25
C TYR A 149 -6.89 5.15 -9.54
N ALA A 150 -7.24 4.61 -10.70
CA ALA A 150 -7.16 5.31 -11.98
C ALA A 150 -8.11 6.52 -12.04
N ALA A 151 -9.30 6.41 -11.45
CA ALA A 151 -10.29 7.47 -11.38
C ALA A 151 -9.93 8.56 -10.34
N LEU A 152 -9.39 8.16 -9.20
CA LEU A 152 -8.98 9.09 -8.15
C LEU A 152 -7.74 8.56 -7.40
N PRO A 153 -6.54 8.88 -7.89
CA PRO A 153 -5.31 8.39 -7.29
C PRO A 153 -5.22 8.80 -5.82
N SER A 154 -5.08 7.81 -4.94
CA SER A 154 -5.08 8.01 -3.50
C SER A 154 -4.23 6.95 -2.82
N LEU A 155 -3.74 7.27 -1.61
CA LEU A 155 -2.96 6.34 -0.80
C LEU A 155 -3.76 5.05 -0.50
N LEU A 156 -5.04 5.20 -0.14
CA LEU A 156 -5.92 4.06 0.14
C LEU A 156 -6.13 3.19 -1.11
N GLY A 157 -6.37 3.81 -2.27
CA GLY A 157 -6.49 3.06 -3.53
C GLY A 157 -5.22 2.29 -3.87
N LEU A 158 -4.05 2.87 -3.62
CA LEU A 158 -2.76 2.19 -3.83
C LEU A 158 -2.59 1.00 -2.88
N LEU A 159 -2.90 1.16 -1.60
CA LEU A 159 -2.81 0.08 -0.61
C LEU A 159 -3.75 -1.07 -0.96
N LEU A 160 -4.98 -0.78 -1.42
CA LEU A 160 -5.90 -1.80 -1.90
C LEU A 160 -5.39 -2.50 -3.16
N CYS A 161 -4.84 -1.76 -4.13
CA CYS A 161 -4.21 -2.36 -5.31
C CYS A 161 -3.09 -3.31 -4.90
N ALA A 162 -2.21 -2.89 -3.98
CA ALA A 162 -1.11 -3.72 -3.49
C ALA A 162 -1.63 -4.97 -2.78
N GLY A 163 -2.55 -4.82 -1.82
CA GLY A 163 -3.12 -5.93 -1.06
C GLY A 163 -3.87 -6.94 -1.95
N PHE A 164 -4.77 -6.47 -2.81
CA PHE A 164 -5.49 -7.36 -3.72
C PHE A 164 -4.57 -7.98 -4.78
N SER A 165 -3.50 -7.29 -5.21
CA SER A 165 -2.52 -7.88 -6.13
C SER A 165 -1.76 -9.03 -5.49
N ALA A 166 -1.40 -8.89 -4.20
CA ALA A 166 -0.75 -9.96 -3.45
C ALA A 166 -1.69 -11.16 -3.30
N ALA A 167 -2.92 -10.94 -2.83
CA ALA A 167 -3.92 -11.99 -2.69
C ALA A 167 -4.22 -12.70 -4.03
N ALA A 168 -4.39 -11.93 -5.11
CA ALA A 168 -4.67 -12.50 -6.43
C ALA A 168 -3.49 -13.33 -6.97
N VAL A 169 -2.25 -12.89 -6.80
CA VAL A 169 -1.06 -13.65 -7.24
C VAL A 169 -0.91 -14.92 -6.41
N SER A 170 -1.07 -14.85 -5.10
CA SER A 170 -1.03 -16.04 -4.23
C SER A 170 -2.11 -17.05 -4.62
N GLY A 171 -3.37 -16.62 -4.75
CA GLY A 171 -4.46 -17.52 -5.11
C GLY A 171 -4.35 -18.10 -6.51
N LEU A 172 -3.83 -17.33 -7.48
CA LEU A 172 -3.62 -17.83 -8.83
C LEU A 172 -2.52 -18.90 -8.89
N LEU A 173 -1.42 -18.72 -8.14
CA LEU A 173 -0.33 -19.69 -8.13
C LEU A 173 -0.69 -20.96 -7.36
N ASP A 174 -1.29 -20.80 -6.19
CA ASP A 174 -1.60 -21.91 -5.30
C ASP A 174 -2.81 -22.71 -5.79
N GLU A 175 -3.97 -22.06 -5.95
CA GLU A 175 -5.24 -22.75 -6.18
C GLU A 175 -5.53 -23.01 -7.66
N VAL A 176 -5.19 -22.07 -8.55
CA VAL A 176 -5.54 -22.16 -9.98
C VAL A 176 -4.49 -22.93 -10.77
N LEU A 177 -3.22 -22.65 -10.52
CA LEU A 177 -2.11 -23.27 -11.23
C LEU A 177 -1.56 -24.51 -10.51
N GLY A 178 -1.90 -24.71 -9.23
CA GLY A 178 -1.42 -25.85 -8.44
C GLY A 178 0.10 -25.84 -8.22
N VAL A 179 0.72 -24.65 -8.25
CA VAL A 179 2.16 -24.42 -8.09
C VAL A 179 2.42 -23.57 -6.84
N GLY A 180 1.84 -23.97 -5.71
CA GLY A 180 1.94 -23.30 -4.41
C GLY A 180 3.39 -22.95 -4.01
N ASP A 181 4.35 -23.81 -4.34
CA ASP A 181 5.79 -23.60 -4.11
C ASP A 181 6.34 -22.32 -4.77
N LEU A 182 5.68 -21.85 -5.85
CA LEU A 182 6.03 -20.63 -6.57
C LEU A 182 5.35 -19.38 -5.99
N THR A 183 4.54 -19.48 -4.95
CA THR A 183 3.85 -18.34 -4.32
C THR A 183 4.84 -17.30 -3.79
N GLY A 184 5.89 -17.73 -3.08
CA GLY A 184 6.96 -16.84 -2.60
C GLY A 184 7.68 -16.11 -3.75
N PRO A 185 8.24 -16.82 -4.74
CA PRO A 185 8.81 -16.21 -5.94
C PRO A 185 7.84 -15.30 -6.70
N GLY A 186 6.56 -15.65 -6.78
CA GLY A 186 5.51 -14.83 -7.40
C GLY A 186 5.30 -13.50 -6.69
N LEU A 187 5.21 -13.51 -5.35
CA LEU A 187 5.12 -12.30 -4.54
C LEU A 187 6.40 -11.46 -4.63
N LEU A 188 7.58 -12.08 -4.74
CA LEU A 188 8.85 -11.39 -4.94
C LEU A 188 8.86 -10.64 -6.28
N VAL A 189 8.47 -11.31 -7.36
CA VAL A 189 8.34 -10.70 -8.71
C VAL A 189 7.29 -9.58 -8.70
N LEU A 190 6.16 -9.78 -8.01
CA LEU A 190 5.15 -8.75 -7.84
C LEU A 190 5.72 -7.52 -7.10
N GLY A 191 6.49 -7.72 -6.02
CA GLY A 191 7.16 -6.66 -5.29
C GLY A 191 8.13 -5.86 -6.16
N PHE A 192 8.96 -6.53 -6.95
CA PHE A 192 9.82 -5.88 -7.95
C PHE A 192 9.01 -5.16 -9.04
N GLY A 193 7.88 -5.72 -9.45
CA GLY A 193 6.93 -5.08 -10.36
C GLY A 193 6.41 -3.76 -9.80
N TRP A 194 6.06 -3.71 -8.51
CA TRP A 194 5.66 -2.48 -7.81
C TRP A 194 6.79 -1.45 -7.71
N LEU A 195 8.02 -1.88 -7.41
CA LEU A 195 9.19 -0.99 -7.41
C LEU A 195 9.43 -0.39 -8.80
N GLY A 196 9.35 -1.23 -9.84
CA GLY A 196 9.49 -0.82 -11.24
C GLY A 196 8.38 0.15 -11.67
N ALA A 197 7.12 -0.21 -11.43
CA ALA A 197 5.95 0.63 -11.72
C ALA A 197 6.10 2.01 -11.05
N THR A 198 6.49 2.04 -9.78
CA THR A 198 6.74 3.29 -9.05
C THR A 198 7.87 4.10 -9.68
N ARG A 199 8.96 3.44 -10.09
CA ARG A 199 10.12 4.08 -10.73
C ARG A 199 9.82 4.67 -12.11
N PHE A 200 8.93 4.05 -12.88
CA PHE A 200 8.44 4.57 -14.16
C PHE A 200 7.34 5.62 -14.01
N GLY A 201 7.00 5.97 -12.76
CA GLY A 201 6.01 6.98 -12.45
C GLY A 201 4.58 6.48 -12.52
N ALA A 202 4.32 5.17 -12.66
CA ALA A 202 2.97 4.57 -12.67
C ALA A 202 2.19 4.82 -11.36
N VAL A 203 2.88 5.27 -10.32
CA VAL A 203 2.33 5.62 -9.01
C VAL A 203 2.58 7.10 -8.71
N LEU A 204 1.52 7.82 -8.33
CA LEU A 204 1.60 9.23 -7.95
C LEU A 204 2.36 9.43 -6.62
N GLU A 205 2.01 8.67 -5.58
CA GLU A 205 2.67 8.72 -4.28
C GLU A 205 3.85 7.75 -4.23
N ARG A 206 5.01 8.19 -4.77
CA ARG A 206 6.19 7.33 -4.95
C ARG A 206 6.66 6.64 -3.68
N TRP A 207 6.62 7.34 -2.54
CA TRP A 207 7.05 6.75 -1.26
C TRP A 207 6.17 5.54 -0.88
N ALA A 208 4.86 5.60 -1.14
CA ALA A 208 3.92 4.54 -0.83
C ALA A 208 4.04 3.37 -1.81
N GLY A 209 4.24 3.66 -3.10
CA GLY A 209 4.53 2.64 -4.11
C GLY A 209 5.83 1.88 -3.81
N TYR A 210 6.88 2.59 -3.39
CA TYR A 210 8.12 1.96 -2.93
C TYR A 210 7.91 1.15 -1.66
N ALA A 211 7.16 1.64 -0.68
CA ALA A 211 6.87 0.91 0.55
C ALA A 211 6.13 -0.41 0.26
N ALA A 212 5.08 -0.35 -0.58
CA ALA A 212 4.35 -1.54 -1.01
C ALA A 212 5.26 -2.54 -1.74
N GLY A 213 6.07 -2.08 -2.68
CA GLY A 213 7.01 -2.93 -3.41
C GLY A 213 8.05 -3.60 -2.51
N VAL A 214 8.63 -2.87 -1.55
CA VAL A 214 9.58 -3.43 -0.58
C VAL A 214 8.91 -4.50 0.29
N VAL A 215 7.74 -4.19 0.88
CA VAL A 215 7.04 -5.13 1.75
C VAL A 215 6.68 -6.41 1.01
N LEU A 216 6.15 -6.32 -0.20
CA LEU A 216 5.81 -7.48 -1.02
C LEU A 216 7.04 -8.27 -1.45
N ALA A 217 8.13 -7.58 -1.82
CA ALA A 217 9.38 -8.25 -2.20
C ALA A 217 10.00 -9.01 -1.02
N VAL A 218 10.05 -8.41 0.17
CA VAL A 218 10.54 -9.09 1.39
C VAL A 218 9.61 -10.24 1.77
N ALA A 219 8.29 -10.03 1.76
CA ALA A 219 7.33 -11.09 2.06
C ALA A 219 7.48 -12.29 1.09
N GLY A 220 7.66 -12.02 -0.20
CA GLY A 220 7.89 -13.06 -1.20
C GLY A 220 9.21 -13.80 -1.03
N ALA A 221 10.30 -13.08 -0.72
CA ALA A 221 11.59 -13.69 -0.41
C ALA A 221 11.53 -14.62 0.81
N GLN A 222 10.80 -14.20 1.85
CA GLN A 222 10.62 -14.95 3.10
C GLN A 222 9.59 -16.09 2.99
N ALA A 223 8.71 -16.05 1.99
CA ALA A 223 7.74 -17.11 1.71
C ALA A 223 8.27 -18.20 0.76
N VAL A 224 9.53 -18.12 0.32
CA VAL A 224 10.16 -19.22 -0.44
C VAL A 224 10.33 -20.41 0.49
N ASP A 225 9.75 -21.54 0.09
CA ASP A 225 9.61 -22.72 0.94
C ASP A 225 10.97 -23.25 1.44
N PRO A 226 11.19 -23.32 2.76
CA PRO A 226 12.47 -23.77 3.34
C PRO A 226 12.65 -25.30 3.34
N VAL A 227 11.76 -26.08 2.73
CA VAL A 227 11.71 -27.57 2.81
C VAL A 227 13.07 -28.25 2.66
N ASP A 228 13.99 -27.73 1.84
CA ASP A 228 15.32 -28.31 1.70
C ASP A 228 16.47 -27.46 2.27
N ARG A 229 16.41 -26.12 2.21
CA ARG A 229 17.50 -25.22 2.69
C ARG A 229 17.00 -23.81 2.99
N MET A 230 17.48 -23.22 4.10
CA MET A 230 17.15 -21.84 4.52
C MET A 230 17.87 -20.74 3.70
N TRP A 231 18.94 -21.09 2.96
CA TRP A 231 19.76 -20.13 2.23
C TRP A 231 19.08 -19.27 1.15
N PRO A 232 18.07 -19.77 0.40
CA PRO A 232 17.41 -18.97 -0.63
C PRO A 232 16.70 -17.75 -0.03
N ALA A 233 16.07 -17.89 1.14
CA ALA A 233 15.31 -16.82 1.76
C ALA A 233 16.20 -15.60 2.09
N TYR A 234 17.30 -15.79 2.82
CA TYR A 234 18.19 -14.68 3.16
C TYR A 234 18.96 -14.13 1.95
N VAL A 235 19.30 -14.96 0.97
CA VAL A 235 19.94 -14.48 -0.27
C VAL A 235 18.97 -13.61 -1.07
N LEU A 236 17.71 -14.03 -1.24
CA LEU A 236 16.70 -13.24 -1.94
C LEU A 236 16.37 -11.94 -1.18
N THR A 237 16.28 -11.99 0.15
CA THR A 237 16.10 -10.79 0.98
C THR A 237 17.30 -9.84 0.85
N ALA A 238 18.54 -10.35 0.73
CA ALA A 238 19.70 -9.53 0.43
C ALA A 238 19.65 -8.93 -0.99
N VAL A 239 19.13 -9.67 -1.99
CA VAL A 239 18.88 -9.13 -3.34
C VAL A 239 17.87 -8.00 -3.29
N VAL A 240 16.79 -8.12 -2.51
CA VAL A 240 15.82 -7.02 -2.29
C VAL A 240 16.53 -5.79 -1.74
N ALA A 241 17.45 -5.95 -0.77
CA ALA A 241 18.24 -4.85 -0.25
C ALA A 241 19.10 -4.17 -1.33
N VAL A 242 19.81 -4.95 -2.14
CA VAL A 242 20.63 -4.44 -3.26
C VAL A 242 19.77 -3.66 -4.26
N VAL A 243 18.60 -4.19 -4.64
CA VAL A 243 17.67 -3.51 -5.54
C VAL A 243 17.18 -2.19 -4.93
N CYS A 244 16.82 -2.17 -3.64
CA CYS A 244 16.43 -0.96 -2.94
C CYS A 244 17.53 0.11 -2.98
N PHE A 245 18.77 -0.27 -2.67
CA PHE A 245 19.91 0.66 -2.72
C PHE A 245 20.26 1.11 -4.14
N ALA A 246 20.11 0.24 -5.14
CA ALA A 246 20.31 0.59 -6.55
C ALA A 246 19.28 1.62 -7.03
N ILE A 247 18.00 1.44 -6.68
CA ILE A 247 16.95 2.42 -7.00
C ILE A 247 17.17 3.71 -6.19
N TYR A 248 17.59 3.60 -4.92
CA TYR A 248 17.91 4.75 -4.06
C TYR A 248 18.99 5.65 -4.67
N ALA A 249 19.99 5.07 -5.36
CA ALA A 249 21.03 5.85 -6.03
C ALA A 249 20.47 6.84 -7.07
N SER A 250 19.32 6.52 -7.68
CA SER A 250 18.65 7.38 -8.66
C SER A 250 17.58 8.28 -8.03
N ASP A 251 16.65 7.71 -7.26
CA ASP A 251 15.43 8.40 -6.80
C ASP A 251 15.53 9.02 -5.40
N ARG A 252 16.55 8.65 -4.62
CA ARG A 252 16.85 9.15 -3.27
C ARG A 252 15.65 9.23 -2.29
N SER A 253 14.74 8.26 -2.37
CA SER A 253 13.63 8.14 -1.42
C SER A 253 14.08 7.52 -0.08
N TRP A 254 13.68 8.11 1.05
CA TRP A 254 13.99 7.59 2.39
C TRP A 254 13.45 6.17 2.61
N VAL A 255 12.33 5.81 1.97
CA VAL A 255 11.71 4.48 2.05
C VAL A 255 12.65 3.41 1.50
N LEU A 256 13.37 3.71 0.42
CA LEU A 256 14.30 2.76 -0.20
C LEU A 256 15.54 2.55 0.68
N SER A 257 16.05 3.60 1.32
CA SER A 257 17.16 3.45 2.26
C SER A 257 16.76 2.67 3.51
N LEU A 258 15.56 2.94 4.05
CA LEU A 258 15.06 2.23 5.24
C LEU A 258 14.72 0.78 4.91
N GLY A 259 14.00 0.56 3.82
CA GLY A 259 13.63 -0.78 3.33
C GLY A 259 14.83 -1.63 2.98
N GLY A 260 15.82 -1.05 2.28
CA GLY A 260 17.07 -1.74 1.95
C GLY A 260 17.89 -2.08 3.20
N ALA A 261 17.98 -1.17 4.17
CA ALA A 261 18.67 -1.43 5.43
C ALA A 261 17.96 -2.51 6.27
N ALA A 262 16.63 -2.47 6.35
CA ALA A 262 15.84 -3.47 7.06
C ALA A 262 15.96 -4.86 6.42
N ALA A 263 15.83 -4.96 5.09
CA ALA A 263 16.02 -6.20 4.36
C ALA A 263 17.45 -6.75 4.52
N LEU A 264 18.48 -5.91 4.41
CA LEU A 264 19.86 -6.34 4.62
C LEU A 264 20.09 -6.86 6.04
N THR A 265 19.50 -6.19 7.04
CA THR A 265 19.59 -6.60 8.44
C THR A 265 18.93 -7.96 8.64
N LEU A 266 17.72 -8.14 8.09
CA LEU A 266 16.98 -9.40 8.16
C LEU A 266 17.78 -10.56 7.53
N ALA A 267 18.29 -10.35 6.31
CA ALA A 267 19.13 -11.31 5.62
C ALA A 267 20.42 -11.66 6.40
N ALA A 268 21.09 -10.66 6.98
CA ALA A 268 22.31 -10.88 7.76
C ALA A 268 22.04 -11.68 9.04
N VAL A 269 20.93 -11.41 9.73
CA VAL A 269 20.52 -12.15 10.93
C VAL A 269 20.23 -13.61 10.56
N GLU A 270 19.42 -13.85 9.53
CA GLU A 270 19.08 -15.19 9.07
C GLU A 270 20.32 -15.99 8.63
N ALA A 271 21.22 -15.37 7.85
CA ALA A 271 22.46 -16.02 7.40
C ALA A 271 23.37 -16.42 8.58
N VAL A 272 23.46 -15.58 9.62
CA VAL A 272 24.26 -15.93 10.79
C VAL A 272 23.62 -17.01 11.62
N VAL A 273 22.30 -16.98 11.82
CA VAL A 273 21.58 -18.04 12.53
C VAL A 273 21.79 -19.39 11.82
N ASP A 274 21.62 -19.42 10.49
CA ASP A 274 21.82 -20.62 9.66
C ASP A 274 23.25 -21.17 9.75
N TRP A 275 24.27 -20.32 9.64
CA TRP A 275 25.67 -20.77 9.62
C TRP A 275 26.25 -21.12 10.99
N THR A 276 25.65 -20.62 12.07
CA THR A 276 26.27 -20.68 13.40
C THR A 276 25.47 -21.46 14.43
N GLY A 277 24.30 -21.99 14.06
CA GLY A 277 23.48 -22.84 14.92
C GLY A 277 23.14 -22.17 16.26
N GLU A 278 22.79 -20.89 16.22
CA GLU A 278 22.47 -20.04 17.39
C GLU A 278 23.64 -19.72 18.34
N SER A 279 24.89 -19.81 17.90
CA SER A 279 26.04 -19.46 18.75
C SER A 279 26.10 -17.96 19.09
N ALA A 280 26.18 -17.62 20.39
CA ALA A 280 26.23 -16.23 20.87
C ALA A 280 27.44 -15.42 20.37
N GLY A 281 28.52 -16.09 19.95
CA GLY A 281 29.73 -15.44 19.43
C GLY A 281 29.53 -14.77 18.07
N ALA A 282 28.67 -15.32 17.23
CA ALA A 282 28.42 -14.77 15.90
C ALA A 282 27.57 -13.50 15.94
N SER A 283 26.61 -13.42 16.87
CA SER A 283 25.81 -12.23 17.15
C SER A 283 26.69 -11.03 17.54
N GLY A 284 27.75 -11.28 18.31
CA GLY A 284 28.74 -10.25 18.68
C GLY A 284 29.54 -9.72 17.49
N ALA A 285 29.93 -10.59 16.55
CA ALA A 285 30.70 -10.17 15.36
C ALA A 285 29.87 -9.28 14.42
N ILE A 286 28.59 -9.59 14.19
CA ILE A 286 27.69 -8.73 13.40
C ILE A 286 27.58 -7.35 14.04
N LEU A 287 27.43 -7.29 15.36
CA LEU A 287 27.26 -6.02 16.07
C LEU A 287 28.50 -5.13 15.93
N VAL A 288 29.70 -5.73 15.96
CA VAL A 288 30.95 -5.02 15.69
C VAL A 288 31.02 -4.53 14.26
N VAL A 289 30.70 -5.37 13.27
CA VAL A 289 30.71 -4.97 11.84
C VAL A 289 29.70 -3.85 11.59
N GLY A 290 28.49 -3.97 12.13
CA GLY A 290 27.44 -2.94 12.05
C GLY A 290 27.87 -1.62 12.67
N ALA A 291 28.49 -1.65 13.86
CA ALA A 291 29.03 -0.46 14.51
C ALA A 291 30.15 0.20 13.70
N VAL A 292 31.03 -0.59 13.07
CA VAL A 292 32.10 -0.08 12.19
C VAL A 292 31.52 0.60 10.96
N VAL A 293 30.57 -0.05 10.27
CA VAL A 293 29.91 0.52 9.08
C VAL A 293 29.17 1.82 9.44
N LEU A 294 28.45 1.83 10.57
CA LEU A 294 27.75 3.01 11.09
C LEU A 294 28.75 4.15 11.39
N GLY A 295 29.89 3.82 12.00
CA GLY A 295 30.95 4.77 12.32
C GLY A 295 31.56 5.40 11.06
N ILE A 296 31.88 4.58 10.06
CA ILE A 296 32.41 5.06 8.77
C ILE A 296 31.38 5.95 8.06
N GLY A 297 30.11 5.53 8.01
CA GLY A 297 29.04 6.31 7.40
C GLY A 297 28.86 7.67 8.05
N SER A 298 28.84 7.71 9.39
CA SER A 298 28.72 8.95 10.18
C SER A 298 29.91 9.91 9.95
N TYR A 299 31.13 9.36 9.85
CA TYR A 299 32.33 10.13 9.58
C TYR A 299 32.32 10.75 8.16
N LEU A 300 31.87 10.01 7.15
CA LEU A 300 31.79 10.51 5.78
C LEU A 300 30.74 11.61 5.62
N LEU A 301 29.60 11.50 6.32
CA LEU A 301 28.55 12.52 6.32
C LEU A 301 29.03 13.84 6.95
N THR A 302 29.70 13.77 8.11
CA THR A 302 30.22 14.94 8.80
C THR A 302 31.35 15.63 8.03
N ARG A 303 32.19 14.87 7.31
CA ARG A 303 33.27 15.43 6.50
C ARG A 303 32.78 16.12 5.22
N SER A 304 31.71 15.63 4.60
CA SER A 304 31.10 16.27 3.43
C SER A 304 30.40 17.59 3.78
N ALA A 305 29.74 17.66 4.94
CA ALA A 305 29.10 18.91 5.42
C ALA A 305 30.10 20.03 5.67
N LYS A 306 31.33 19.70 6.10
CA LYS A 306 32.38 20.70 6.36
C LYS A 306 32.90 21.36 5.07
N LYS A 307 32.94 20.62 3.96
CA LYS A 307 33.38 21.13 2.65
C LYS A 307 32.37 22.04 1.95
N SER A 308 31.08 21.99 2.31
CA SER A 308 30.05 22.86 1.72
C SER A 308 29.88 24.20 2.44
N VAL A 309 30.42 24.35 3.65
CA VAL A 309 30.39 25.61 4.43
C VAL A 309 31.59 26.51 4.11
N GLU A 310 32.65 25.96 3.52
CA GLU A 310 33.86 26.70 3.10
C GLU A 310 33.82 27.15 1.62
N ARG A 311 32.69 27.01 0.92
CA ARG A 311 32.45 27.57 -0.42
C ARG A 311 31.33 28.59 -0.38
#